data_AF-A0A7S1CXV8-F1
#
_entry.id   AF-A0A7S1CXV8-F1
#
_cell.length_a   1.000
_cell.length_b   1.000
_cell.length_c   1.000
_cell.angle_alpha   90.00
_cell.angle_beta   90.00
_cell.angle_gamma   90.00
#
_symmetry.space_group_name_H-M   'P 1'
#
loop_
_entity.id
_entity.type
_entity.pdbx_description
1 polymer ?
#
loop_
_entity_poly.entity_id
_entity_poly.type
_entity_poly.pdbx_seq_one_letter_code
_entity_poly.pdbx_strand_id
1 'polypeptide(L)'
;KSPDYPSIHIESEANVTGERTVVLAHARNRLWKLVGEIQEPIDYVLSMDMDNVNRKLAHVEECLTLPSDWAVCCTNTYSIYYDLWALRTFDDWVDKDVLKISAQRRQRLFRHIPASEPPIPVKSCFNGAALYNYRRLKSLNLTTYAGLDNSGTRICEHVVFYQSLLQQDPNLQFYIQPKMLNTGKPRSAAVWRLLRSQVEASFNNPNLTRYYSTK
;
A
#
# COMPACT_ATOMS: atom_id res chain seq x y z
N LYS A 1 -30.76 6.95 24.18
CA LYS A 1 -29.32 7.28 24.02
C LYS A 1 -29.12 7.66 22.57
N SER A 2 -28.70 8.89 22.28
CA SER A 2 -28.32 9.28 20.92
C SER A 2 -27.19 8.34 20.46
N PRO A 3 -27.15 7.88 19.19
CA PRO A 3 -25.98 7.18 18.71
C PRO A 3 -24.77 8.11 18.87
N ASP A 4 -23.73 7.64 19.56
CA ASP A 4 -22.44 8.33 19.60
C ASP A 4 -21.92 8.39 18.16
N TYR A 5 -21.94 9.59 17.58
CA TYR A 5 -21.33 9.82 16.29
C TYR A 5 -19.81 9.67 16.44
N PRO A 6 -19.11 9.11 15.44
CA PRO A 6 -17.66 9.03 15.49
C PRO A 6 -17.07 10.44 15.62
N SER A 7 -16.09 10.59 16.51
CA SER A 7 -15.30 11.82 16.61
C SER A 7 -14.54 12.03 15.31
N ILE A 8 -14.79 13.16 14.64
CA ILE A 8 -14.07 13.53 13.42
C ILE A 8 -13.01 14.57 13.81
N HIS A 9 -11.75 14.22 13.58
CA HIS A 9 -10.63 15.15 13.69
C HIS A 9 -10.10 15.47 12.29
N ILE A 10 -10.04 16.75 11.95
CA ILE A 10 -9.52 17.23 10.66
C ILE A 10 -8.26 18.03 10.95
N GLU A 11 -7.13 17.54 10.43
CA GLU A 11 -5.86 18.26 10.45
C GLU A 11 -5.63 18.91 9.09
N SER A 12 -5.26 20.19 9.09
CA SER A 12 -4.90 20.93 7.89
C SER A 12 -3.67 21.78 8.13
N GLU A 13 -2.71 21.68 7.21
CA GLU A 13 -1.49 22.48 7.25
C GLU A 13 -1.33 23.27 5.95
N ALA A 14 -0.89 24.53 6.07
CA ALA A 14 -0.57 25.39 4.95
C ALA A 14 0.96 25.58 4.85
N ASN A 15 1.43 25.98 3.67
CA ASN A 15 2.84 26.30 3.42
C ASN A 15 3.83 25.15 3.62
N VAL A 16 3.39 23.89 3.54
CA VAL A 16 4.30 22.74 3.45
C VAL A 16 4.98 22.79 2.08
N THR A 17 6.29 23.04 2.07
CA THR A 17 7.08 23.20 0.84
C THR A 17 7.73 21.88 0.41
N GLY A 18 7.97 21.75 -0.89
CA GLY A 18 8.64 20.59 -1.48
C GLY A 18 7.82 19.92 -2.57
N GLU A 19 8.36 18.84 -3.11
CA GLU A 19 7.68 18.04 -4.12
C GLU A 19 6.52 17.24 -3.52
N ARG A 20 5.61 16.76 -4.37
CA ARG A 20 4.42 15.99 -3.95
C ARG A 20 4.75 14.86 -2.95
N THR A 21 5.82 14.11 -3.15
CA THR A 21 6.20 13.00 -2.26
C THR A 21 6.65 13.47 -0.88
N VAL A 22 7.30 14.64 -0.79
CA VAL A 22 7.69 15.26 0.48
C VAL A 22 6.46 15.72 1.25
N VAL A 23 5.53 16.38 0.56
CA VAL A 23 4.27 16.85 1.16
C VAL A 23 3.44 15.68 1.67
N LEU A 24 3.35 14.58 0.91
CA LEU A 24 2.65 13.36 1.35
C LEU A 24 3.34 12.69 2.53
N ALA A 25 4.67 12.55 2.50
CA ALA A 25 5.43 11.98 3.60
C ALA A 25 5.22 12.78 4.90
N HIS A 26 5.26 14.12 4.81
CA HIS A 26 4.96 15.00 5.92
C HIS A 26 3.56 14.76 6.50
N ALA A 27 2.53 14.78 5.64
CA ALA A 27 1.15 14.55 6.06
C ALA A 27 0.97 13.18 6.73
N ARG A 28 1.55 12.11 6.17
CA ARG A 28 1.48 10.75 6.75
C ARG A 28 2.19 10.64 8.09
N ASN A 29 3.36 11.27 8.23
CA ASN A 29 4.05 11.35 9.51
C ASN A 29 3.22 12.11 10.55
N ARG A 30 2.56 13.21 10.16
CA ARG A 30 1.66 13.95 11.04
C ARG A 30 0.50 13.09 11.51
N LEU A 31 -0.15 12.35 10.60
CA LEU A 31 -1.23 11.43 10.95
C LEU A 31 -0.78 10.36 11.95
N TRP A 32 0.41 9.78 11.80
CA TRP A 32 0.94 8.82 12.78
C TRP A 32 1.23 9.43 14.16
N LYS A 33 1.65 10.70 14.22
CA LYS A 33 1.77 11.42 15.50
C LYS A 33 0.40 11.53 16.17
N LEU A 34 -0.62 11.96 15.44
CA LEU A 34 -1.99 12.10 15.95
C LEU A 34 -2.56 10.76 16.43
N VAL A 35 -2.30 9.66 15.70
CA VAL A 35 -2.68 8.31 16.15
C VAL A 35 -2.06 7.97 17.50
N GLY A 36 -0.80 8.36 17.74
CA GLY A 36 -0.12 8.13 19.02
C GLY A 36 -0.61 9.01 20.18
N GLU A 37 -1.38 10.08 19.90
CA GLU A 37 -1.97 10.96 20.91
C GLU A 37 -3.33 10.43 21.41
N ILE A 38 -3.96 9.51 20.68
CA ILE A 38 -5.23 8.86 21.06
C ILE A 38 -5.01 8.02 22.32
N GLN A 39 -5.84 8.25 23.35
CA GLN A 39 -5.71 7.58 24.65
C GLN A 39 -6.43 6.23 24.70
N GLU A 40 -7.46 6.08 23.89
CA GLU A 40 -8.22 4.84 23.76
C GLU A 40 -7.37 3.73 23.15
N PRO A 41 -7.53 2.47 23.59
CA PRO A 41 -6.84 1.34 22.98
C PRO A 41 -7.18 1.20 21.48
N ILE A 42 -6.16 1.28 20.62
CA ILE A 42 -6.29 1.06 19.18
C ILE A 42 -5.80 -0.33 18.82
N ASP A 43 -6.65 -1.08 18.13
CA ASP A 43 -6.29 -2.40 17.61
C ASP A 43 -5.76 -2.31 16.18
N TYR A 44 -6.44 -1.53 15.36
CA TYR A 44 -6.16 -1.38 13.94
C TYR A 44 -6.28 0.09 13.51
N VAL A 45 -5.45 0.47 12.54
CA VAL A 45 -5.54 1.78 11.87
C VAL A 45 -5.77 1.54 10.39
N LEU A 46 -6.88 2.06 9.84
CA LEU A 46 -7.11 2.08 8.40
C LEU A 46 -6.59 3.40 7.83
N SER A 47 -5.53 3.33 7.02
CA SER A 47 -5.05 4.48 6.25
C SER A 47 -5.57 4.41 4.83
N MET A 48 -6.13 5.51 4.31
CA MET A 48 -6.68 5.55 2.96
C MET A 48 -6.52 6.91 2.28
N ASP A 49 -6.26 6.90 0.99
CA ASP A 49 -6.27 8.08 0.13
C ASP A 49 -7.71 8.51 -0.20
N MET A 50 -7.95 9.82 -0.14
CA MET A 50 -9.26 10.43 -0.41
C MET A 50 -9.35 11.00 -1.84
N ASP A 51 -8.50 10.55 -2.78
CA ASP A 51 -8.36 11.07 -4.15
C ASP A 51 -9.10 10.21 -5.22
N ASN A 52 -10.27 9.68 -4.86
CA ASN A 52 -11.15 8.80 -5.65
C ASN A 52 -10.67 7.34 -5.88
N VAL A 53 -9.48 6.96 -5.44
CA VAL A 53 -9.00 5.57 -5.54
C VAL A 53 -9.90 4.60 -4.77
N ASN A 54 -10.46 5.06 -3.64
CA ASN A 54 -11.25 4.26 -2.71
C ASN A 54 -12.77 4.50 -2.80
N ARG A 55 -13.27 4.88 -3.98
CA ARG A 55 -14.73 5.08 -4.20
C ARG A 55 -15.57 3.86 -3.81
N LYS A 56 -15.02 2.66 -3.99
CA LYS A 56 -15.64 1.41 -3.53
C LYS A 56 -14.58 0.55 -2.84
N LEU A 57 -14.26 0.89 -1.59
CA LEU A 57 -13.47 0.02 -0.71
C LEU A 57 -14.38 -1.09 -0.15
N ALA A 58 -13.94 -2.34 -0.22
CA ALA A 58 -14.68 -3.49 0.28
C ALA A 58 -13.76 -4.50 0.96
N HIS A 59 -14.34 -5.31 1.84
CA HIS A 59 -13.70 -6.49 2.45
C HIS A 59 -12.43 -6.20 3.26
N VAL A 60 -12.43 -5.12 4.03
CA VAL A 60 -11.33 -4.77 4.94
C VAL A 60 -11.17 -5.84 6.02
N GLU A 61 -12.27 -6.47 6.44
CA GLU A 61 -12.33 -7.54 7.43
C GLU A 61 -11.54 -8.80 7.02
N GLU A 62 -11.32 -9.03 5.72
CA GLU A 62 -10.49 -10.15 5.23
C GLU A 62 -9.02 -10.02 5.67
N CYS A 63 -8.56 -8.82 6.04
CA CYS A 63 -7.25 -8.66 6.67
C CYS A 63 -7.15 -9.34 8.04
N LEU A 64 -8.27 -9.53 8.75
CA LEU A 64 -8.30 -10.14 10.07
C LEU A 64 -8.10 -11.66 10.03
N THR A 65 -8.18 -12.27 8.84
CA THR A 65 -7.92 -13.70 8.62
C THR A 65 -6.46 -14.00 8.30
N LEU A 66 -5.60 -12.97 8.27
CA LEU A 66 -4.17 -13.14 8.00
C LEU A 66 -3.44 -13.82 9.18
N PRO A 67 -2.28 -14.45 8.94
CA PRO A 67 -1.45 -15.06 9.99
C PRO A 67 -1.08 -14.08 11.10
N SER A 68 -0.96 -14.53 12.36
CA SER A 68 -0.89 -13.68 13.56
C SER A 68 0.22 -12.61 13.59
N ASP A 69 1.25 -12.75 12.76
CA ASP A 69 2.41 -11.85 12.65
C ASP A 69 2.25 -10.76 11.58
N TRP A 70 1.10 -10.67 10.91
CA TRP A 70 0.82 -9.60 9.95
C TRP A 70 0.85 -8.22 10.63
N ALA A 71 1.60 -7.31 10.00
CA ALA A 71 1.74 -5.94 10.44
C ALA A 71 0.93 -4.98 9.56
N VAL A 72 0.92 -5.23 8.24
CA VAL A 72 0.20 -4.39 7.28
C VAL A 72 -0.50 -5.23 6.21
N CYS A 73 -1.76 -4.89 5.94
CA CYS A 73 -2.61 -5.50 4.93
C CYS A 73 -3.05 -4.42 3.92
N CYS A 74 -2.54 -4.48 2.70
CA CYS A 74 -2.84 -3.53 1.65
C CYS A 74 -3.97 -4.00 0.74
N THR A 75 -4.71 -3.03 0.21
CA THR A 75 -5.74 -3.26 -0.78
C THR A 75 -5.20 -3.84 -2.08
N ASN A 76 -5.99 -4.70 -2.71
CA ASN A 76 -5.98 -5.00 -4.12
C ASN A 76 -6.97 -4.08 -4.88
N THR A 77 -6.95 -4.12 -6.21
CA THR A 77 -7.89 -3.39 -7.08
C THR A 77 -8.82 -4.38 -7.78
N TYR A 78 -10.09 -4.03 -8.01
CA TYR A 78 -11.04 -4.83 -8.83
C TYR A 78 -10.56 -5.17 -10.25
N SER A 79 -9.45 -4.58 -10.69
CA SER A 79 -9.04 -4.59 -12.08
C SER A 79 -7.52 -4.75 -12.20
N ILE A 80 -6.75 -3.69 -12.38
CA ILE A 80 -5.29 -3.76 -12.48
C ILE A 80 -4.71 -3.16 -11.22
N TYR A 81 -3.81 -3.89 -10.57
CA TYR A 81 -3.02 -3.37 -9.48
C TYR A 81 -2.17 -2.20 -10.00
N TYR A 82 -2.55 -0.98 -9.62
CA TYR A 82 -2.05 0.22 -10.30
C TYR A 82 -0.82 0.82 -9.61
N ASP A 83 -0.69 0.63 -8.31
CA ASP A 83 0.32 1.28 -7.46
C ASP A 83 1.64 0.51 -7.43
N LEU A 84 2.29 0.42 -8.59
CA LEU A 84 3.58 -0.24 -8.71
C LEU A 84 4.72 0.54 -8.04
N TRP A 85 4.54 1.82 -7.72
CA TRP A 85 5.61 2.61 -7.13
C TRP A 85 5.81 2.27 -5.65
N ALA A 86 4.71 2.05 -4.92
CA ALA A 86 4.73 1.54 -3.55
C ALA A 86 5.01 0.04 -3.44
N LEU A 87 4.81 -0.73 -4.53
CA LEU A 87 4.97 -2.19 -4.51
C LEU A 87 6.44 -2.62 -4.53
N ARG A 88 6.83 -3.49 -3.60
CA ARG A 88 8.06 -4.27 -3.69
C ARG A 88 7.79 -5.73 -3.35
N THR A 89 8.17 -6.65 -4.21
CA THR A 89 7.91 -8.08 -4.03
C THR A 89 9.20 -8.84 -3.66
N PHE A 90 9.03 -10.09 -3.21
CA PHE A 90 10.14 -11.01 -2.97
C PHE A 90 10.60 -11.72 -4.24
N ASP A 91 9.72 -11.79 -5.26
CA ASP A 91 9.99 -12.35 -6.58
C ASP A 91 10.51 -11.30 -7.57
N ASP A 92 10.52 -11.65 -8.86
CA ASP A 92 10.93 -10.78 -9.96
C ASP A 92 9.80 -9.89 -10.51
N TRP A 93 8.65 -9.81 -9.84
CA TRP A 93 7.57 -8.92 -10.26
C TRP A 93 7.96 -7.45 -10.09
N VAL A 94 8.22 -6.97 -8.87
CA VAL A 94 8.66 -5.59 -8.63
C VAL A 94 9.75 -5.59 -7.55
N ASP A 95 10.99 -5.85 -7.96
CA ASP A 95 12.16 -5.90 -7.07
C ASP A 95 12.84 -4.54 -6.87
N LYS A 96 12.57 -3.56 -7.74
CA LYS A 96 13.22 -2.23 -7.75
C LYS A 96 12.25 -1.09 -8.05
N ASP A 97 12.77 0.13 -7.93
CA ASP A 97 12.02 1.34 -8.25
C ASP A 97 11.61 1.40 -9.72
N VAL A 98 10.29 1.39 -9.94
CA VAL A 98 9.67 1.41 -11.28
C VAL A 98 9.84 2.75 -12.02
N LEU A 99 10.29 3.81 -11.34
CA LEU A 99 10.70 5.05 -11.99
C LEU A 99 12.11 4.97 -12.59
N LYS A 100 12.92 4.01 -12.16
CA LYS A 100 14.30 3.80 -12.65
C LYS A 100 14.38 2.79 -13.81
N ILE A 101 13.24 2.38 -14.35
CA ILE A 101 13.15 1.46 -15.51
C ILE A 101 12.42 2.13 -16.69
N SER A 102 12.61 1.59 -17.90
CA SER A 102 11.95 2.10 -19.10
C SER A 102 10.41 1.98 -18.99
N ALA A 103 9.69 2.91 -19.63
CA ALA A 103 8.23 2.90 -19.65
C ALA A 103 7.68 1.57 -20.21
N GLN A 104 8.31 1.02 -21.24
CA GLN A 104 7.96 -0.28 -21.83
C GLN A 104 8.11 -1.42 -20.82
N ARG A 105 9.21 -1.45 -20.05
CA ARG A 105 9.42 -2.45 -19.00
C ARG A 105 8.39 -2.28 -17.88
N ARG A 106 8.13 -1.05 -17.45
CA ARG A 106 7.11 -0.74 -16.43
C ARG A 106 5.70 -1.16 -16.86
N GLN A 107 5.35 -1.00 -18.14
CA GLN A 107 4.04 -1.42 -18.65
C GLN A 107 3.80 -2.92 -18.48
N ARG A 108 4.85 -3.73 -18.66
CA ARG A 108 4.80 -5.20 -18.50
C ARG A 108 4.64 -5.66 -17.05
N LEU A 109 4.80 -4.75 -16.07
CA LEU A 109 4.64 -5.05 -14.65
C LEU A 109 3.19 -4.92 -14.19
N PHE A 110 2.27 -4.35 -14.98
CA PHE A 110 0.87 -4.27 -14.58
C PHE A 110 0.21 -5.64 -14.64
N ARG A 111 -0.50 -5.99 -13.56
CA ARG A 111 -1.20 -7.28 -13.42
C ARG A 111 -2.57 -7.08 -12.79
N HIS A 112 -3.47 -8.00 -13.08
CA HIS A 112 -4.66 -8.24 -12.27
C HIS A 112 -4.33 -9.32 -11.25
N ILE A 113 -4.72 -9.11 -10.00
CA ILE A 113 -4.65 -10.11 -8.94
C ILE A 113 -6.08 -10.59 -8.71
N PRO A 114 -6.44 -11.83 -9.08
CA PRO A 114 -7.77 -12.37 -8.81
C PRO A 114 -8.07 -12.39 -7.31
N ALA A 115 -9.30 -12.04 -6.91
CA ALA A 115 -9.71 -12.07 -5.50
C ALA A 115 -9.73 -13.49 -4.89
N SER A 116 -9.65 -14.53 -5.73
CA SER A 116 -9.51 -15.93 -5.32
C SER A 116 -8.11 -16.31 -4.89
N GLU A 117 -7.10 -15.46 -5.15
CA GLU A 117 -5.73 -15.73 -4.75
C GLU A 117 -5.56 -15.67 -3.22
N PRO A 118 -4.64 -16.45 -2.65
CA PRO A 118 -4.26 -16.29 -1.26
C PRO A 118 -3.56 -14.94 -1.01
N PRO A 119 -3.51 -14.46 0.24
CA PRO A 119 -2.72 -13.29 0.61
C PRO A 119 -1.28 -13.37 0.10
N ILE A 120 -0.78 -12.28 -0.49
CA ILE A 120 0.52 -12.24 -1.16
C ILE A 120 1.53 -11.52 -0.27
N PRO A 121 2.57 -12.20 0.24
CA PRO A 121 3.61 -11.54 1.05
C PRO A 121 4.45 -10.60 0.18
N VAL A 122 4.72 -9.41 0.69
CA VAL A 122 5.46 -8.35 -0.02
C VAL A 122 6.41 -7.60 0.92
N LYS A 123 7.40 -6.92 0.33
CA LYS A 123 8.29 -6.02 1.07
C LYS A 123 7.65 -4.65 1.30
N SER A 124 6.78 -4.21 0.39
CA SER A 124 5.96 -3.00 0.56
C SER A 124 4.77 -2.99 -0.40
N CYS A 125 3.70 -2.31 -0.01
CA CYS A 125 2.50 -2.08 -0.80
C CYS A 125 1.72 -0.89 -0.23
N PHE A 126 0.73 -0.37 -0.94
CA PHE A 126 -0.27 0.52 -0.37
C PHE A 126 -1.55 0.50 -1.20
N ASN A 127 -1.46 0.81 -2.49
CA ASN A 127 -2.57 0.75 -3.44
C ASN A 127 -3.78 1.61 -3.04
N GLY A 128 -3.54 2.69 -2.31
CA GLY A 128 -4.55 3.67 -1.92
C GLY A 128 -5.22 3.40 -0.58
N ALA A 129 -5.17 2.18 -0.03
CA ALA A 129 -5.56 1.96 1.36
C ALA A 129 -4.87 0.72 1.96
N ALA A 130 -4.59 0.79 3.26
CA ALA A 130 -4.01 -0.29 4.03
C ALA A 130 -4.55 -0.32 5.46
N LEU A 131 -4.83 -1.52 5.96
CA LEU A 131 -5.10 -1.78 7.37
C LEU A 131 -3.78 -2.10 8.07
N TYR A 132 -3.50 -1.40 9.16
CA TYR A 132 -2.32 -1.59 10.00
C TYR A 132 -2.72 -2.29 11.29
N ASN A 133 -2.02 -3.36 11.65
CA ASN A 133 -2.15 -3.99 12.96
C ASN A 133 -1.41 -3.14 13.98
N TYR A 134 -2.11 -2.21 14.63
CA TYR A 134 -1.50 -1.23 15.51
C TYR A 134 -0.90 -1.89 16.75
N ARG A 135 -1.50 -2.97 17.25
CA ARG A 135 -0.93 -3.75 18.37
C ARG A 135 0.49 -4.24 18.05
N ARG A 136 0.77 -4.61 16.80
CA ARG A 136 2.08 -5.07 16.32
C ARG A 136 3.08 -3.93 16.10
N LEU A 137 2.58 -2.72 15.82
CA LEU A 137 3.36 -1.58 15.35
C LEU A 137 3.60 -0.50 16.42
N LYS A 138 2.76 -0.40 17.45
CA LYS A 138 2.75 0.71 18.43
C LYS A 138 4.06 0.93 19.20
N SER A 139 4.91 -0.09 19.30
CA SER A 139 6.22 0.02 19.95
C SER A 139 7.33 0.50 19.01
N LEU A 140 7.02 0.68 17.72
CA LEU A 140 7.97 1.13 16.69
C LEU A 140 7.80 2.62 16.42
N ASN A 141 8.81 3.23 15.83
CA ASN A 141 8.71 4.58 15.27
C ASN A 141 7.93 4.54 13.95
N LEU A 142 6.72 5.11 13.96
CA LEU A 142 5.81 5.16 12.81
C LEU A 142 5.88 6.46 12.00
N THR A 143 6.75 7.41 12.39
CA THR A 143 6.88 8.72 11.72
C THR A 143 8.12 8.76 10.84
N THR A 144 8.26 7.78 9.94
CA THR A 144 9.49 7.55 9.16
C THR A 144 9.28 7.62 7.65
N TYR A 145 8.15 8.13 7.18
CA TYR A 145 7.95 8.39 5.76
C TYR A 145 8.93 9.47 5.27
N ALA A 146 9.50 9.26 4.08
CA ALA A 146 10.33 10.24 3.40
C ALA A 146 10.05 10.25 1.89
N GLY A 147 9.97 11.44 1.29
CA GLY A 147 9.67 11.61 -0.14
C GLY A 147 10.89 11.75 -1.05
N LEU A 148 12.09 11.87 -0.46
CA LEU A 148 13.38 12.05 -1.15
C LEU A 148 14.42 11.11 -0.54
N ASP A 149 15.36 10.63 -1.36
CA ASP A 149 16.56 9.95 -0.87
C ASP A 149 17.68 10.94 -0.50
N ASN A 150 18.81 10.41 -0.01
CA ASN A 150 19.98 11.21 0.40
C ASN A 150 20.59 12.05 -0.73
N SER A 151 20.27 11.76 -1.99
CA SER A 151 20.71 12.53 -3.16
C SER A 151 19.71 13.61 -3.59
N GLY A 152 18.57 13.75 -2.89
CA GLY A 152 17.47 14.61 -3.28
C GLY A 152 16.62 14.05 -4.42
N THR A 153 16.74 12.74 -4.73
CA THR A 153 15.92 12.10 -5.77
C THR A 153 14.59 11.63 -5.18
N ARG A 154 13.49 11.82 -5.92
CA ARG A 154 12.17 11.32 -5.54
C ARG A 154 12.15 9.82 -5.32
N ILE A 155 11.56 9.42 -4.21
CA ILE A 155 11.27 8.03 -3.86
C ILE A 155 9.83 7.91 -3.37
N CYS A 156 9.30 6.69 -3.40
CA CYS A 156 7.99 6.42 -2.83
C CYS A 156 8.08 6.36 -1.30
N GLU A 157 7.30 7.20 -0.64
CA GLU A 157 7.29 7.35 0.81
C GLU A 157 6.86 6.07 1.54
N HIS A 158 5.98 5.26 0.93
CA HIS A 158 5.58 3.97 1.49
C HIS A 158 6.73 2.96 1.49
N VAL A 159 7.59 2.96 0.47
CA VAL A 159 8.73 2.05 0.42
C VAL A 159 9.71 2.36 1.57
N VAL A 160 9.98 3.64 1.81
CA VAL A 160 10.83 4.08 2.92
C VAL A 160 10.24 3.69 4.26
N PHE A 161 8.95 3.95 4.45
CA PHE A 161 8.24 3.61 5.69
C PHE A 161 8.34 2.12 6.01
N TYR A 162 8.04 1.24 5.05
CA TYR A 162 8.06 -0.21 5.29
C TYR A 162 9.49 -0.72 5.52
N GLN A 163 10.49 -0.17 4.83
CA GLN A 163 11.90 -0.46 5.09
C GLN A 163 12.30 -0.05 6.51
N SER A 164 11.86 1.11 6.97
CA SER A 164 12.12 1.58 8.33
C SER A 164 11.45 0.70 9.39
N LEU A 165 10.25 0.19 9.13
CA LEU A 165 9.60 -0.79 10.02
C LEU A 165 10.42 -2.08 10.10
N LEU A 166 10.86 -2.63 8.96
CA LEU A 166 11.67 -3.85 8.93
C LEU A 166 13.06 -3.68 9.57
N GLN A 167 13.65 -2.48 9.53
CA GLN A 167 14.89 -2.17 10.23
C GLN A 167 14.73 -2.22 11.75
N GLN A 168 13.55 -1.86 12.26
CA GLN A 168 13.24 -1.89 13.69
C GLN A 168 12.78 -3.28 14.14
N ASP A 169 12.04 -4.00 13.28
CA ASP A 169 11.63 -5.38 13.51
C ASP A 169 11.61 -6.19 12.19
N PRO A 170 12.63 -7.04 11.96
CA PRO A 170 12.72 -7.87 10.76
C PRO A 170 11.63 -8.95 10.62
N ASN A 171 10.86 -9.23 11.69
CA ASN A 171 9.84 -10.28 11.70
C ASN A 171 8.45 -9.76 11.29
N LEU A 172 8.32 -8.49 10.88
CA LEU A 172 7.05 -7.96 10.39
C LEU A 172 6.70 -8.55 9.03
N GLN A 173 5.44 -8.97 8.86
CA GLN A 173 4.92 -9.43 7.58
C GLN A 173 3.96 -8.42 6.98
N PHE A 174 4.09 -8.19 5.66
CA PHE A 174 3.21 -7.30 4.91
C PHE A 174 2.56 -8.07 3.77
N TYR A 175 1.28 -7.81 3.54
CA TYR A 175 0.49 -8.53 2.56
C TYR A 175 -0.25 -7.59 1.63
N ILE A 176 -0.37 -7.98 0.37
CA ILE A 176 -1.54 -7.61 -0.43
C ILE A 176 -2.63 -8.62 -0.08
N GLN A 177 -3.83 -8.15 0.26
CA GLN A 177 -5.00 -9.01 0.48
C GLN A 177 -5.86 -8.99 -0.79
N PRO A 178 -5.83 -10.04 -1.63
CA PRO A 178 -6.53 -10.06 -2.91
C PRO A 178 -8.03 -9.78 -2.82
N LYS A 179 -8.65 -10.11 -1.68
CA LYS A 179 -10.07 -9.87 -1.42
C LYS A 179 -10.40 -8.46 -0.94
N MET A 180 -9.45 -7.73 -0.36
CA MET A 180 -9.65 -6.35 0.10
C MET A 180 -9.55 -5.43 -1.12
N LEU A 181 -10.69 -5.06 -1.70
CA LEU A 181 -10.74 -4.46 -3.04
C LEU A 181 -11.07 -2.97 -3.01
N ASN A 182 -10.39 -2.20 -3.86
CA ASN A 182 -10.77 -0.83 -4.19
C ASN A 182 -10.95 -0.62 -5.71
N THR A 183 -11.48 0.54 -6.07
CA THR A 183 -11.71 0.93 -7.48
C THR A 183 -10.43 1.20 -8.25
N GLY A 184 -9.33 1.53 -7.57
CA GLY A 184 -8.09 1.99 -8.18
C GLY A 184 -8.26 3.36 -8.84
N LYS A 185 -7.17 3.93 -9.37
CA LYS A 185 -7.31 5.08 -10.27
C LYS A 185 -7.92 4.60 -11.60
N PRO A 186 -9.00 5.22 -12.10
CA PRO A 186 -9.44 4.95 -13.45
C PRO A 186 -8.30 5.34 -14.39
N ARG A 187 -7.61 4.35 -14.95
CA ARG A 187 -6.79 4.60 -16.14
C ARG A 187 -7.73 5.05 -17.25
N SER A 188 -7.24 5.90 -18.14
CA SER A 188 -8.03 6.28 -19.31
C SER A 188 -8.51 5.02 -20.05
N ALA A 189 -9.70 5.06 -20.66
CA ALA A 189 -10.27 3.94 -21.38
C ALA A 189 -9.32 3.36 -22.45
N ALA A 190 -8.42 4.19 -23.00
CA ALA A 190 -7.37 3.78 -23.93
C ALA A 190 -6.31 2.87 -23.29
N VAL A 191 -5.85 3.20 -22.08
CA VAL A 191 -4.89 2.36 -21.34
C VAL A 191 -5.57 1.07 -20.87
N TRP A 192 -6.85 1.12 -20.50
CA TRP A 192 -7.65 -0.08 -20.26
C TRP A 192 -7.74 -1.00 -21.48
N ARG A 193 -8.01 -0.45 -22.69
CA ARG A 193 -8.04 -1.24 -23.93
C ARG A 193 -6.69 -1.88 -24.26
N LEU A 194 -5.59 -1.13 -24.06
CA LEU A 194 -4.23 -1.62 -24.28
C LEU A 194 -3.81 -2.72 -23.28
N LEU A 195 -4.28 -2.63 -22.03
CA LEU A 195 -3.92 -3.59 -21.00
C LEU A 195 -4.85 -4.81 -20.98
N ARG A 196 -6.08 -4.73 -21.50
CA ARG A 196 -7.05 -5.84 -21.48
C ARG A 196 -6.48 -7.14 -22.05
N SER A 197 -5.79 -7.08 -23.20
CA SER A 197 -5.15 -8.26 -23.81
C SER A 197 -3.91 -8.75 -23.07
N GLN A 198 -3.26 -7.91 -22.27
CA GLN A 198 -2.11 -8.28 -21.44
C GLN A 198 -2.53 -8.80 -20.05
N VAL A 199 -3.66 -8.33 -19.54
CA VAL A 199 -4.18 -8.62 -18.19
C VAL A 199 -4.61 -10.08 -18.05
N GLU A 200 -5.29 -10.65 -19.05
CA GLU A 200 -5.71 -12.06 -19.05
C GLU A 200 -4.53 -13.04 -19.12
N ALA A 201 -3.40 -12.63 -19.72
CA ALA A 201 -2.18 -13.45 -19.85
C ALA A 201 -1.17 -13.24 -18.71
N SER A 202 -1.18 -12.08 -18.03
CA SER A 202 -0.09 -11.65 -17.14
C SER A 202 0.02 -12.42 -15.83
N PHE A 203 -1.10 -12.85 -15.21
CA PHE A 203 -1.03 -13.67 -14.00
C PHE A 203 -0.54 -15.09 -14.30
N ASN A 204 -0.81 -15.59 -15.50
CA ASN A 204 -0.44 -16.94 -15.97
C ASN A 204 0.87 -17.00 -16.75
N ASN A 205 1.69 -15.95 -16.73
CA ASN A 205 2.99 -15.99 -17.40
C ASN A 205 3.92 -17.00 -16.70
N PRO A 206 4.28 -18.12 -17.37
CA PRO A 206 5.03 -19.22 -16.75
C PRO A 206 6.51 -18.89 -16.52
N ASN A 207 7.01 -17.77 -17.07
CA ASN A 207 8.41 -17.36 -16.93
C ASN A 207 8.70 -16.57 -15.65
N LEU A 208 7.68 -16.31 -14.83
CA LEU A 208 7.84 -15.59 -13.57
C LEU A 208 7.92 -16.58 -12.42
N THR A 209 8.85 -16.35 -11.50
CA THR A 209 8.97 -17.21 -10.34
C THR A 209 7.84 -16.89 -9.38
N ARG A 210 6.82 -17.76 -9.35
CA ARG A 210 5.69 -17.63 -8.43
C ARG A 210 6.11 -18.05 -7.03
N TYR A 211 6.49 -17.09 -6.18
CA TYR A 211 6.56 -17.34 -4.74
C TYR A 211 5.17 -17.07 -4.12
N TYR A 212 4.22 -17.97 -4.35
CA TYR A 212 2.92 -17.99 -3.66
C TYR A 212 2.84 -19.03 -2.52
N SER A 213 3.91 -19.79 -2.29
CA SER A 213 3.97 -20.72 -1.16
C SER A 213 5.15 -20.35 -0.27
N THR A 214 4.83 -19.98 0.96
CA THR A 214 5.71 -20.10 2.11
C THR A 214 6.53 -21.40 2.02
N LYS A 215 7.85 -21.30 2.09
CA LYS A 215 8.63 -22.37 2.72
C LYS A 215 8.43 -22.25 4.23
#